data_AF-A0A8S4RYD7-F1
#
_entry.id   AF-A0A8S4RYD7-F1
#
_cell.length_a   1.000
_cell.length_b   1.000
_cell.length_c   1.000
_cell.angle_alpha   90.00
_cell.angle_beta   90.00
_cell.angle_gamma   90.00
#
_symmetry.space_group_name_H-M   'P 1'
#
loop_
_entity.id
_entity.type
_entity.pdbx_description
1 polymer ?
#
loop_
_entity_poly.entity_id
_entity_poly.type
_entity_poly.pdbx_seq_one_letter_code
_entity_poly.pdbx_strand_id
1 'polypeptide(L)'
;MTSNDFRIERNVELSEETKAIAEIELRETPERVREALERLKELLKENKDLHFGEDDELLTIFLRPCKWYPESAVALFMVPTLVQIAEFNDGIVSANL
;
A
#
# COMPACT_ATOMS: atom_id res chain seq x y z
N MET A 1 33.11 -15.96 5.41
CA MET A 1 32.03 -14.97 5.54
C MET A 1 30.78 -15.71 6.00
N THR A 2 30.50 -15.70 7.30
CA THR A 2 29.34 -16.41 7.87
C THR A 2 28.07 -15.67 7.49
N SER A 3 27.27 -16.27 6.60
CA SER A 3 26.13 -15.64 5.91
C SER A 3 24.84 -15.54 6.75
N ASN A 4 24.90 -15.14 8.02
CA ASN A 4 23.73 -15.29 8.90
C ASN A 4 23.39 -14.09 9.81
N ASP A 5 23.80 -12.87 9.46
CA ASP A 5 23.62 -11.68 10.32
C ASP A 5 22.48 -10.73 9.89
N PHE A 6 21.52 -11.22 9.09
CA PHE A 6 20.34 -10.43 8.75
C PHE A 6 19.20 -10.70 9.76
N ARG A 7 18.93 -9.73 10.63
CA ARG A 7 17.82 -9.78 11.60
C ARG A 7 16.63 -8.98 11.07
N ILE A 8 15.47 -9.62 10.94
CA ILE A 8 14.22 -8.94 10.59
C ILE A 8 13.60 -8.36 11.85
N GLU A 9 13.56 -7.03 11.95
CA GLU A 9 12.91 -6.31 13.04
C GLU A 9 11.57 -5.79 12.55
N ARG A 10 10.47 -6.42 12.99
CA ARG A 10 9.12 -6.11 12.48
C ARG A 10 8.43 -4.94 13.17
N ASN A 11 8.82 -4.59 14.39
CA ASN A 11 8.13 -3.61 15.23
C ASN A 11 9.05 -2.43 15.61
N VAL A 12 9.77 -1.90 14.61
CA VAL A 12 10.60 -0.72 14.79
C VAL A 12 9.72 0.50 14.59
N GLU A 13 9.56 1.29 15.65
CA GLU A 13 8.89 2.59 15.59
C GLU A 13 9.67 3.49 14.61
N LEU A 14 8.96 4.07 13.64
CA LEU A 14 9.58 4.99 12.68
C LEU A 14 10.06 6.26 13.41
N SER A 15 11.20 6.80 12.98
CA SER A 15 11.63 8.12 13.45
C SER A 15 10.61 9.19 13.02
N GLU A 16 10.51 10.27 13.80
CA GLU A 16 9.60 11.39 13.49
C GLU A 16 9.90 12.01 12.12
N GLU A 17 11.17 12.03 11.69
CA GLU A 17 11.57 12.45 10.35
C GLU A 17 10.95 11.55 9.26
N THR A 18 10.99 10.23 9.45
CA THR A 18 10.44 9.28 8.49
C THR A 18 8.91 9.36 8.42
N LYS A 19 8.26 9.59 9.57
CA LYS A 19 6.81 9.82 9.65
C LYS A 19 6.41 11.09 8.90
N ALA A 20 7.14 12.19 9.09
CA ALA A 20 6.89 13.45 8.38
C ALA A 20 7.02 13.29 6.86
N ILE A 21 8.02 12.53 6.39
CA ILE A 21 8.16 12.21 4.96
C ILE A 21 6.95 11.40 4.47
N ALA A 22 6.52 10.40 5.22
CA ALA A 22 5.35 9.59 4.85
C ALA A 22 4.06 10.42 4.81
N GLU A 23 3.87 11.33 5.76
CA GLU A 23 2.74 12.26 5.78
C GLU A 23 2.69 13.13 4.52
N ILE A 24 3.85 13.62 4.04
CA ILE A 24 3.94 14.47 2.86
C ILE A 24 3.83 13.65 1.55
N GLU A 25 4.69 12.65 1.37
CA GLU A 25 4.88 11.94 0.11
C GLU A 25 3.78 10.90 -0.15
N LEU A 26 3.38 10.17 0.91
CA LEU A 26 2.36 9.13 0.85
C LEU A 26 1.00 9.66 1.27
N ARG A 27 0.94 10.89 1.79
CA ARG A 27 -0.29 11.49 2.32
C ARG A 27 -0.82 10.68 3.51
N GLU A 28 0.08 10.15 4.33
CA GLU A 28 -0.18 9.23 5.45
C GLU A 28 -0.64 9.98 6.71
N THR A 29 -1.91 10.40 6.75
CA THR A 29 -2.52 10.96 7.97
C THR A 29 -3.30 9.88 8.74
N PRO A 30 -3.43 9.97 10.07
CA PRO A 30 -4.15 8.96 10.86
C PRO A 30 -5.56 8.66 10.36
N GLU A 31 -6.28 9.68 9.91
CA GLU A 31 -7.63 9.55 9.35
C GLU A 31 -7.61 8.78 8.03
N ARG A 32 -6.66 9.11 7.13
CA ARG A 32 -6.53 8.45 5.83
C ARG A 32 -6.17 6.99 5.98
N VAL A 33 -5.25 6.69 6.90
CA VAL A 33 -4.82 5.33 7.23
C VAL A 33 -6.02 4.49 7.64
N ARG A 34 -6.80 5.00 8.61
CA ARG A 34 -8.00 4.31 9.11
C ARG A 34 -9.04 4.10 8.02
N GLU A 35 -9.39 5.15 7.28
CA GLU A 35 -10.40 5.09 6.22
C GLU A 35 -9.99 4.15 5.08
N ALA A 36 -8.71 4.19 4.69
CA ALA A 36 -8.21 3.35 3.62
C ALA A 36 -8.15 1.86 4.02
N LEU A 37 -7.77 1.55 5.26
CA LEU A 37 -7.79 0.18 5.79
C LEU A 37 -9.22 -0.37 5.86
N GLU A 38 -10.17 0.41 6.41
CA GLU A 38 -11.59 0.04 6.47
C GLU A 38 -12.12 -0.24 5.06
N ARG A 39 -11.90 0.68 4.13
CA ARG A 39 -12.37 0.55 2.74
C ARG A 39 -11.73 -0.61 1.99
N LEU A 40 -10.43 -0.83 2.17
CA LEU A 40 -9.73 -1.95 1.53
C LEU A 40 -10.30 -3.29 2.02
N LYS A 41 -10.56 -3.43 3.32
CA LYS A 41 -11.19 -4.64 3.87
C LYS A 41 -12.57 -4.90 3.28
N GLU A 42 -13.38 -3.86 3.07
CA GLU A 42 -14.69 -4.00 2.41
C GLU A 42 -14.54 -4.48 0.97
N LEU A 43 -13.70 -3.82 0.18
CA LEU A 43 -13.44 -4.20 -1.22
C LEU A 43 -12.95 -5.65 -1.33
N LEU A 44 -12.09 -6.05 -0.41
CA LEU A 44 -11.56 -7.40 -0.35
C LEU A 44 -12.65 -8.44 0.01
N LYS A 45 -13.57 -8.13 0.93
CA LYS A 45 -14.71 -9.01 1.28
C LYS A 45 -15.69 -9.22 0.12
N GLU A 46 -15.82 -8.25 -0.77
CA GLU A 46 -16.63 -8.38 -1.98
C GLU A 46 -16.03 -9.41 -2.96
N ASN A 47 -14.71 -9.64 -2.90
CA ASN A 47 -13.97 -10.54 -3.78
C ASN A 47 -13.76 -11.93 -3.15
N LYS A 48 -14.75 -12.82 -3.32
CA LYS A 48 -14.79 -14.15 -2.67
C LYS A 48 -13.72 -15.15 -3.14
N ASP A 49 -13.10 -14.91 -4.29
CA ASP A 49 -12.09 -15.81 -4.88
C ASP A 49 -10.67 -15.51 -4.39
N LEU A 50 -10.50 -14.45 -3.62
CA LEU A 50 -9.21 -13.95 -3.21
C LEU A 50 -9.05 -14.22 -1.69
N HIS A 51 -8.04 -15.00 -1.32
CA HIS A 51 -7.80 -15.45 0.05
C HIS A 51 -6.57 -14.75 0.65
N PHE A 52 -6.77 -13.73 1.48
CA PHE A 52 -5.72 -12.95 2.13
C PHE A 52 -6.07 -12.69 3.61
N GLY A 53 -5.06 -12.33 4.40
CA GLY A 53 -5.28 -11.84 5.76
C GLY A 53 -5.84 -10.42 5.74
N GLU A 54 -6.73 -10.12 6.69
CA GLU A 54 -7.27 -8.76 6.93
C GLU A 54 -6.41 -7.97 7.95
N ASP A 55 -5.14 -8.37 8.13
CA ASP A 55 -4.23 -7.76 9.09
C ASP A 55 -3.73 -6.40 8.61
N ASP A 56 -3.74 -5.40 9.49
CA ASP A 56 -3.42 -4.02 9.11
C ASP A 56 -1.96 -3.86 8.67
N GLU A 57 -1.02 -4.62 9.25
CA GLU A 57 0.38 -4.57 8.82
C GLU A 57 0.51 -5.09 7.39
N LEU A 58 -0.19 -6.17 7.07
CA LEU A 58 -0.23 -6.73 5.71
C LEU A 58 -0.85 -5.75 4.71
N LEU A 59 -2.01 -5.19 5.03
CA LEU A 59 -2.72 -4.26 4.15
C LEU A 59 -1.92 -2.97 3.92
N THR A 60 -1.20 -2.49 4.94
CA THR A 60 -0.33 -1.31 4.86
C THR A 60 0.77 -1.45 3.81
N ILE A 61 1.29 -2.67 3.60
CA ILE A 61 2.30 -2.95 2.56
C ILE A 61 1.78 -2.60 1.16
N PHE A 62 0.49 -2.82 0.89
CA PHE A 62 -0.14 -2.52 -0.40
C PHE A 62 -0.64 -1.07 -0.48
N LEU A 63 -1.07 -0.50 0.64
CA LEU A 63 -1.58 0.87 0.69
C LEU A 63 -0.46 1.92 0.53
N ARG A 64 0.74 1.70 1.09
CA ARG A 64 1.84 2.67 1.02
C ARG A 64 2.33 2.96 -0.42
N PRO A 65 2.59 1.97 -1.29
CA PRO A 65 2.91 2.22 -2.70
C PRO A 65 1.79 2.95 -3.43
N CYS A 66 0.54 2.70 -3.02
CA CYS A 66 -0.65 3.35 -3.57
C CYS A 66 -1.01 4.68 -2.90
N LYS A 67 -0.14 5.27 -2.07
CA LYS A 67 -0.42 6.55 -1.37
C LYS A 67 -1.76 6.55 -0.64
N TRP A 68 -2.13 5.40 -0.07
CA TRP A 68 -3.37 5.16 0.65
C TRP A 68 -4.66 5.27 -0.19
N TYR A 69 -4.60 4.89 -1.49
CA TYR A 69 -5.79 4.67 -2.33
C TYR A 69 -6.22 3.18 -2.29
N PRO A 70 -7.34 2.81 -1.65
CA PRO A 70 -7.78 1.43 -1.48
C PRO A 70 -8.03 0.70 -2.80
N GLU A 71 -8.66 1.36 -3.76
CA GLU A 71 -9.02 0.79 -5.07
C GLU A 71 -7.75 0.42 -5.86
N SER A 72 -6.72 1.27 -5.80
CA SER A 72 -5.42 0.99 -6.40
C SER A 72 -4.71 -0.17 -5.69
N ALA A 73 -4.86 -0.27 -4.36
CA ALA A 73 -4.29 -1.37 -3.60
C ALA A 73 -4.96 -2.71 -3.96
N VAL A 74 -6.29 -2.75 -4.14
CA VAL A 74 -7.00 -3.95 -4.61
C VAL A 74 -6.46 -4.42 -5.96
N ALA A 75 -6.18 -3.49 -6.88
CA ALA A 75 -5.56 -3.85 -8.14
C ALA A 75 -4.24 -4.60 -7.89
N LEU A 76 -3.36 -4.14 -6.99
CA LEU A 76 -2.12 -4.85 -6.65
C LEU A 76 -2.34 -6.29 -6.15
N PHE A 77 -3.42 -6.55 -5.38
CA PHE A 77 -3.77 -7.91 -4.96
C PHE A 77 -4.22 -8.79 -6.13
N MET A 78 -4.90 -8.20 -7.11
CA MET A 78 -5.47 -8.91 -8.26
C MET A 78 -4.50 -9.08 -9.44
N VAL A 79 -3.31 -8.48 -9.41
CA VAL A 79 -2.32 -8.58 -10.49
C VAL A 79 -1.16 -9.54 -10.14
N PRO A 80 -1.35 -10.89 -10.09
CA PRO A 80 -0.22 -11.81 -10.15
C PRO A 80 0.39 -11.91 -11.56
N THR A 81 -0.12 -11.17 -12.55
CA THR A 81 0.39 -11.18 -13.93
C THR A 81 0.73 -9.76 -14.37
N LEU A 82 1.95 -9.32 -14.08
CA LEU A 82 2.75 -8.36 -14.87
C LEU A 82 1.98 -7.68 -16.03
N VAL A 83 1.66 -6.37 -15.95
CA VAL A 83 1.67 -5.44 -17.12
C VAL A 83 1.18 -4.01 -16.83
N GLN A 84 0.25 -3.71 -15.91
CA GLN A 84 -0.41 -2.39 -15.95
C GLN A 84 0.21 -1.21 -15.18
N ILE A 85 1.36 -1.39 -14.50
CA ILE A 85 2.08 -0.24 -13.93
C ILE A 85 2.59 0.72 -15.03
N ALA A 86 2.67 0.26 -16.28
CA ALA A 86 3.01 1.09 -17.43
C ALA A 86 1.87 2.03 -17.90
N GLU A 87 0.60 1.70 -17.66
CA GLU A 87 -0.53 2.49 -18.19
C GLU A 87 -1.01 3.58 -17.23
N PHE A 88 -0.69 3.47 -15.93
CA PHE A 88 -1.01 4.52 -14.95
C PHE A 88 -0.19 5.80 -15.18
N ASN A 89 0.92 5.74 -15.93
CA ASN A 89 1.78 6.89 -16.22
C ASN A 89 1.28 7.74 -17.41
N ASP A 90 0.42 7.22 -18.30
CA ASP A 90 -0.07 7.97 -19.46
C ASP A 90 -1.32 8.82 -19.15
N GLY A 91 -2.06 8.49 -18.09
CA GLY A 91 -3.27 9.22 -17.67
C GLY A 91 -3.03 10.53 -16.94
N ILE A 92 -1.85 10.72 -16.33
CA ILE A 92 -1.51 11.99 -15.63
C ILE A 92 -1.00 13.06 -16.61
N VAL A 93 -0.48 12.68 -17.78
CA VAL A 93 0.03 13.64 -18.77
C VAL A 93 -1.09 14.35 -19.55
N SER A 94 -2.28 13.74 -19.69
CA SER A 94 -3.40 14.34 -20.45
C SER A 94 -4.34 15.25 -19.65
N ALA A 95 -4.19 15.36 -18.33
CA ALA A 95 -5.06 16.23 -17.51
C ALA A 95 -4.52 17.67 -17.34
N ASN A 96 -3.43 18.02 -18.02
CA ASN A 96 -2.81 19.35 -18.00
C ASN A 96 -2.62 19.97 -19.40
N LEU A 97 -3.46 19.60 -20.38
CA LEU A 97 -3.55 20.28 -21.69
C LEU A 97 -5.01 20.51 -22.09
#